data_AF-A0A847L7B6-F1
#
_entry.id   AF-A0A847L7B6-F1
#
_cell.length_a   1.000
_cell.length_b   1.000
_cell.length_c   1.000
_cell.angle_alpha   90.00
_cell.angle_beta   90.00
_cell.angle_gamma   90.00
#
_symmetry.space_group_name_H-M   'P 1'
#
loop_
_entity.id
_entity.type
_entity.pdbx_description
1 polymer ?
#
loop_
_entity_poly.entity_id
_entity_poly.type
_entity_poly.pdbx_seq_one_letter_code
_entity_poly.pdbx_strand_id
1 'polypeptide(L)'
;GILPDTLTTDSRKLNIAYYILVQNHYFDYATRYAQKHNKIASPDKFKLTDAEYNDFVKYLIEEKKFTYTTQTENYYKQLFEVAKYEGYDELAKAEFDALEAKLIPDIKKNLLDNRKEIEEMLTLEIIQRYYFQKGQVQYMLKDDIDTKVALKLLNEGSNYNKILKK
;
A
#
# COMPACT_ATOMS: atom_id res chain seq x y z
N GLY A 1 17.33 -25.78 -7.74
CA GLY A 1 17.24 -24.84 -6.61
C GLY A 1 15.92 -24.11 -6.71
N ILE A 2 15.35 -23.67 -5.59
CA ILE A 2 14.11 -22.88 -5.55
C ILE A 2 14.35 -21.37 -5.73
N LEU A 3 15.62 -20.95 -5.81
CA LEU A 3 16.01 -19.57 -6.02
C LEU A 3 16.01 -19.28 -7.53
N PRO A 4 15.32 -18.21 -8.00
CA PRO A 4 15.29 -17.87 -9.42
C PRO A 4 16.64 -17.33 -9.91
N ASP A 5 16.95 -17.58 -11.18
CA ASP A 5 18.19 -17.14 -11.84
C ASP A 5 18.24 -15.62 -12.06
N THR A 6 17.11 -14.94 -11.94
CA THR A 6 16.99 -13.48 -11.97
C THR A 6 16.20 -13.03 -10.75
N LEU A 7 16.76 -12.11 -9.97
CA LEU A 7 16.13 -11.57 -8.78
C LEU A 7 15.40 -10.26 -9.12
N THR A 8 14.14 -10.17 -8.71
CA THR A 8 13.39 -8.92 -8.65
C THR A 8 13.38 -8.40 -7.21
N THR A 9 13.45 -7.08 -7.02
CA THR A 9 13.48 -6.47 -5.69
C THR A 9 12.16 -5.76 -5.42
N ASP A 10 11.54 -6.04 -4.27
CA ASP A 10 10.41 -5.26 -3.76
C ASP A 10 10.94 -4.11 -2.89
N SER A 11 10.75 -2.87 -3.36
CA SER A 11 11.20 -1.66 -2.67
C SER A 11 10.07 -0.98 -1.87
N ARG A 12 8.91 -1.63 -1.71
CA ARG A 12 7.78 -1.05 -0.99
C ARG A 12 8.14 -0.81 0.47
N LYS A 13 7.74 0.35 0.97
CA LYS A 13 7.91 0.76 2.37
C LYS A 13 6.55 0.78 3.04
N LEU A 14 6.52 0.50 4.33
CA LEU A 14 5.32 0.72 5.14
C LEU A 14 4.91 2.20 5.07
N ASN A 15 3.67 2.47 4.68
CA ASN A 15 3.12 3.81 4.58
C ASN A 15 1.63 3.83 4.92
N ILE A 16 0.97 4.97 4.71
CA ILE A 16 -0.46 5.18 4.97
C ILE A 16 -1.37 4.13 4.29
N ALA A 17 -1.01 3.61 3.11
CA ALA A 17 -1.83 2.64 2.39
C ALA A 17 -2.00 1.35 3.19
N TYR A 18 -0.95 0.91 3.90
CA TYR A 18 -1.03 -0.22 4.82
C TYR A 18 -1.98 0.05 5.99
N TYR A 19 -1.92 1.25 6.57
CA TYR A 19 -2.79 1.59 7.70
C TYR A 19 -4.27 1.66 7.31
N ILE A 20 -4.56 2.13 6.09
CA ILE A 20 -5.90 2.09 5.50
C ILE A 20 -6.37 0.63 5.31
N LEU A 21 -5.47 -0.26 4.88
CA LEU A 21 -5.74 -1.68 4.72
C LEU A 21 -6.08 -2.37 6.04
N VAL A 22 -5.21 -2.27 7.05
CA VAL A 22 -5.39 -3.00 8.32
C VAL A 22 -6.58 -2.49 9.14
N GLN A 23 -7.04 -1.27 8.88
CA GLN A 23 -8.27 -0.72 9.45
C GLN A 23 -9.52 -1.01 8.60
N ASN A 24 -9.40 -1.87 7.57
CA ASN A 24 -10.48 -2.31 6.68
C ASN A 24 -11.16 -1.19 5.88
N HIS A 25 -10.54 -0.03 5.70
CA HIS A 25 -11.18 1.07 5.00
C HIS A 25 -11.36 0.81 3.50
N TYR A 26 -10.43 0.09 2.85
CA TYR A 26 -10.64 -0.34 1.47
C TYR A 26 -11.84 -1.28 1.35
N PHE A 27 -11.95 -2.27 2.24
CA PHE A 27 -13.03 -3.26 2.23
C PHE A 27 -14.40 -2.60 2.41
N ASP A 28 -14.51 -1.73 3.42
CA ASP A 28 -15.74 -0.98 3.69
C ASP A 28 -16.12 -0.11 2.48
N TYR A 29 -15.15 0.59 1.90
CA TYR A 29 -15.41 1.45 0.76
C TYR A 29 -15.76 0.65 -0.50
N ALA A 30 -15.09 -0.47 -0.78
CA ALA A 30 -15.43 -1.35 -1.90
C ALA A 30 -16.88 -1.86 -1.79
N THR A 31 -17.35 -2.12 -0.56
CA THR A 31 -18.76 -2.48 -0.30
C THR A 31 -19.70 -1.33 -0.64
N ARG A 32 -19.39 -0.10 -0.21
CA ARG A 32 -20.14 1.12 -0.59
C ARG A 32 -20.12 1.36 -2.10
N TYR A 33 -18.97 1.17 -2.73
CA TYR A 33 -18.80 1.33 -4.17
C TYR A 33 -19.72 0.36 -4.93
N ALA A 34 -19.79 -0.90 -4.49
CA ALA A 34 -20.68 -1.92 -5.06
C ALA A 34 -22.18 -1.64 -4.90
N GLN A 35 -22.57 -0.91 -3.85
CA GLN A 35 -23.96 -0.47 -3.70
C GLN A 35 -24.35 0.63 -4.69
N LYS A 36 -23.38 1.42 -5.18
CA LYS A 36 -23.61 2.51 -6.13
C LYS A 36 -23.38 2.09 -7.58
N HIS A 37 -22.57 1.07 -7.81
CA HIS A 37 -22.19 0.59 -9.14
C HIS A 37 -22.58 -0.88 -9.29
N ASN A 38 -23.65 -1.16 -10.02
CA ASN A 38 -24.14 -2.54 -10.19
C ASN A 38 -23.14 -3.45 -10.92
N LYS A 39 -22.30 -2.89 -11.80
CA LYS A 39 -21.28 -3.58 -12.58
C LYS A 39 -20.09 -2.66 -12.81
N ILE A 40 -18.94 -3.25 -13.02
CA ILE A 40 -17.71 -2.58 -13.42
C ILE A 40 -17.13 -3.24 -14.68
N ALA A 41 -16.08 -2.63 -15.24
CA ALA A 41 -15.32 -3.23 -16.34
C ALA A 41 -14.65 -4.54 -15.91
N SER A 42 -14.27 -5.38 -16.88
CA SER A 42 -13.51 -6.60 -16.62
C SER A 42 -12.21 -6.28 -15.87
N PRO A 43 -11.67 -7.21 -15.07
CA PRO A 43 -10.48 -6.93 -14.26
C PRO A 43 -9.29 -6.39 -15.05
N ASP A 44 -9.04 -6.87 -16.27
CA ASP A 44 -7.95 -6.40 -17.14
C ASP A 44 -8.13 -4.94 -17.63
N LYS A 45 -9.36 -4.42 -17.63
CA LYS A 45 -9.72 -3.09 -18.16
C LYS A 45 -10.16 -2.10 -17.10
N PHE A 46 -10.41 -2.56 -15.88
CA PHE A 46 -10.86 -1.70 -14.80
C PHE A 46 -9.77 -0.67 -14.45
N LYS A 47 -10.18 0.58 -14.31
CA LYS A 47 -9.34 1.68 -13.90
C LYS A 47 -10.16 2.60 -13.02
N LEU A 48 -9.66 2.84 -11.81
CA LEU A 48 -10.22 3.84 -10.91
C LEU A 48 -10.01 5.23 -11.52
N THR A 49 -11.07 6.04 -11.53
CA THR A 49 -11.01 7.43 -12.00
C THR A 49 -10.55 8.37 -10.88
N ASP A 50 -10.04 9.55 -11.26
CA ASP A 50 -9.68 10.59 -10.29
C ASP A 50 -10.87 10.99 -9.41
N ALA A 51 -12.09 11.01 -9.96
CA ALA A 51 -13.30 11.34 -9.23
C ALA A 51 -13.63 10.29 -8.15
N GLU A 52 -13.50 9.00 -8.47
CA GLU A 52 -13.72 7.91 -7.51
C GLU A 52 -12.64 7.88 -6.43
N TYR A 53 -11.38 8.13 -6.80
CA TYR A 53 -10.30 8.28 -5.82
C TYR A 53 -10.57 9.44 -4.86
N ASN A 54 -11.01 10.59 -5.38
CA ASN A 54 -11.34 11.74 -4.55
C ASN A 54 -12.56 11.48 -3.64
N ASP A 55 -13.57 10.72 -4.09
CA ASP A 55 -14.68 10.27 -3.23
C ASP A 55 -14.17 9.36 -2.10
N PHE A 56 -13.22 8.47 -2.39
CA PHE A 56 -12.58 7.64 -1.36
C PHE A 56 -11.80 8.48 -0.34
N VAL A 57 -10.99 9.44 -0.79
CA VAL A 57 -10.27 10.36 0.10
C VAL A 57 -11.24 11.13 0.98
N LYS A 58 -12.33 11.65 0.40
CA LYS A 58 -13.38 12.35 1.15
C LYS A 58 -14.01 11.45 2.21
N TYR A 59 -14.34 10.21 1.84
CA TYR A 59 -14.87 9.21 2.76
C TYR A 59 -13.91 8.95 3.94
N LEU A 60 -12.60 8.82 3.70
CA LEU A 60 -11.61 8.63 4.76
C LEU A 60 -11.57 9.82 5.72
N ILE A 61 -11.54 11.05 5.21
CA ILE A 61 -11.34 12.26 6.02
C ILE A 61 -12.61 12.68 6.74
N GLU A 62 -13.74 12.74 6.04
CA GLU A 62 -14.97 13.35 6.56
C GLU A 62 -15.84 12.35 7.32
N GLU A 63 -16.00 11.14 6.77
CA GLU A 63 -16.92 10.15 7.34
C GLU A 63 -16.23 9.25 8.35
N LYS A 64 -15.08 8.67 7.99
CA LYS A 64 -14.34 7.76 8.85
C LYS A 64 -13.43 8.46 9.84
N LYS A 65 -13.08 9.73 9.58
CA LYS A 65 -12.09 10.50 10.36
C LYS A 65 -10.84 9.66 10.58
N PHE A 66 -10.35 9.06 9.49
CA PHE A 66 -9.24 8.12 9.52
C PHE A 66 -8.03 8.73 10.22
N THR A 67 -7.39 7.93 11.08
CA THR A 67 -6.14 8.26 11.77
C THR A 67 -5.31 7.00 11.87
N TYR A 68 -4.00 7.14 12.08
CA TYR A 68 -3.14 6.00 12.38
C TYR A 68 -1.93 6.44 13.20
N THR A 69 -1.41 5.50 13.97
CA THR A 69 -0.17 5.66 14.72
C THR A 69 0.92 4.86 14.04
N THR A 70 2.05 5.51 13.75
CA THR A 70 3.17 4.80 13.12
C THR A 70 3.89 3.90 14.11
N GLN A 71 4.59 2.88 13.62
CA GLN A 71 5.45 2.07 14.50
C GLN A 71 6.56 2.91 15.13
N THR A 72 7.11 3.88 14.39
CA THR A 72 8.09 4.83 14.93
C THR A 72 7.51 5.66 16.08
N GLU A 73 6.27 6.13 15.96
CA GLU A 73 5.58 6.84 17.04
C GLU A 73 5.35 5.93 18.26
N ASN A 74 5.01 4.65 18.06
CA ASN A 74 4.90 3.67 19.15
C ASN A 74 6.24 3.49 19.90
N TYR A 75 7.34 3.34 19.16
CA TYR A 75 8.68 3.22 19.76
C TYR A 75 9.14 4.51 20.43
N TYR A 76 8.78 5.66 19.87
CA TYR A 76 9.05 6.96 20.50
C TYR A 76 8.36 7.05 21.87
N LYS A 77 7.09 6.66 21.97
CA LYS A 77 6.36 6.65 23.26
C LYS A 77 7.04 5.72 24.27
N GLN A 78 7.48 4.54 23.85
CA GLN A 78 8.21 3.61 24.73
C GLN A 78 9.54 4.19 25.20
N LEU A 79 10.31 4.80 24.30
CA LEU A 79 11.57 5.46 24.62
C LEU A 79 11.34 6.59 25.63
N PHE A 80 10.33 7.43 25.41
CA PHE A 80 10.02 8.56 26.29
C PHE A 80 9.62 8.09 27.69
N GLU A 81 8.83 7.02 27.81
CA GLU A 81 8.45 6.46 29.12
C GLU A 81 9.66 5.87 29.87
N VAL A 82 10.59 5.20 29.18
CA VAL A 82 11.84 4.74 29.80
C VAL A 82 12.71 5.93 30.23
N ALA A 83 12.83 6.96 29.39
CA ALA A 83 13.59 8.16 29.71
C ALA A 83 13.04 8.88 30.96
N LYS A 84 11.72 8.94 31.14
CA LYS A 84 11.09 9.46 32.37
C LYS A 84 11.48 8.65 33.59
N TYR A 85 11.43 7.32 33.49
CA TYR A 85 11.80 6.45 34.59
C TYR A 85 13.28 6.62 35.00
N GLU A 86 14.15 6.88 34.03
CA GLU A 86 15.58 7.11 34.23
C GLU A 86 15.94 8.58 34.56
N GLY A 87 14.96 9.51 34.50
CA GLY A 87 15.15 10.93 34.77
C GLY A 87 15.80 11.74 33.63
N TYR A 88 15.78 11.22 32.40
CA TYR A 88 16.30 11.92 31.21
C TYR A 88 15.26 12.79 30.49
N ASP A 89 13.99 12.67 30.84
CA ASP A 89 12.89 13.39 30.19
C ASP A 89 12.98 14.91 30.39
N GLU A 90 13.37 15.38 31.57
CA GLU A 90 13.58 16.81 31.81
C GLU A 90 14.85 17.33 31.11
N LEU A 91 15.93 16.55 31.16
CA LEU A 91 17.23 16.92 30.58
C LEU A 91 17.16 17.07 29.05
N ALA A 92 16.47 16.14 28.39
CA ALA A 92 16.36 16.07 26.93
C ALA A 92 14.96 16.48 26.42
N LYS A 93 14.23 17.29 27.21
CA LYS A 93 12.82 17.63 26.92
C LYS A 93 12.65 18.25 25.54
N ALA A 94 13.52 19.19 25.17
CA ALA A 94 13.41 19.91 23.90
C ALA A 94 13.59 18.97 22.70
N GLU A 95 14.49 17.98 22.82
CA GLU A 95 14.76 16.98 21.80
C GLU A 95 13.58 16.01 21.64
N PHE A 96 12.99 15.56 22.75
CA PHE A 96 11.78 14.73 22.75
C PHE A 96 10.62 15.47 22.08
N ASP A 97 10.28 16.67 22.55
CA ASP A 97 9.17 17.46 22.00
C ASP A 97 9.36 17.74 20.49
N ALA A 98 10.59 18.07 20.07
CA ALA A 98 10.91 18.33 18.66
C ALA A 98 10.84 17.07 17.79
N LEU A 99 11.22 15.90 18.33
CA LEU A 99 11.12 14.64 17.63
C LEU A 99 9.66 14.19 17.51
N GLU A 100 8.88 14.25 18.60
CA GLU A 100 7.45 13.91 18.61
C GLU A 100 6.68 14.67 17.53
N ALA A 101 6.87 16.00 17.47
CA ALA A 101 6.20 16.84 16.49
C ALA A 101 6.49 16.44 15.04
N LYS A 102 7.67 15.85 14.75
CA LYS A 102 8.05 15.35 13.42
C LYS A 102 7.52 13.95 13.12
N LEU A 103 7.13 13.19 14.14
CA LEU A 103 6.60 11.85 14.00
C LEU A 103 5.07 11.82 13.83
N ILE A 104 4.38 12.92 14.12
CA ILE A 104 2.94 13.07 13.86
C ILE A 104 2.69 13.01 12.33
N PRO A 105 1.91 12.03 11.85
CA PRO A 105 1.67 11.91 10.41
C PRO A 105 0.76 13.02 9.89
N ASP A 106 1.19 13.69 8.81
CA ASP A 106 0.30 14.53 8.00
C ASP A 106 -0.52 13.63 7.07
N ILE A 107 -1.75 13.33 7.46
CA ILE A 107 -2.64 12.41 6.71
C ILE A 107 -2.89 12.94 5.29
N LYS A 108 -3.17 14.23 5.11
CA LYS A 108 -3.50 14.79 3.79
C LYS A 108 -2.31 14.70 2.84
N LYS A 109 -1.13 15.08 3.33
CA LYS A 109 0.10 14.95 2.57
C LYS A 109 0.42 13.49 2.26
N ASN A 110 0.29 12.60 3.24
CA ASN A 110 0.59 11.18 3.05
C ASN A 110 -0.37 10.52 2.05
N LEU A 111 -1.66 10.89 2.02
CA LEU A 111 -2.60 10.43 1.00
C LEU A 111 -2.15 10.86 -0.41
N LEU A 112 -1.69 12.11 -0.57
CA LEU A 112 -1.16 12.61 -1.84
C LEU A 112 0.14 11.91 -2.26
N ASP A 113 1.12 11.85 -1.36
CA ASP A 113 2.45 11.30 -1.63
C ASP A 113 2.40 9.80 -1.95
N ASN A 114 1.42 9.07 -1.40
CA ASN A 114 1.26 7.62 -1.58
C ASN A 114 0.05 7.26 -2.45
N ARG A 115 -0.46 8.20 -3.26
CA ARG A 115 -1.68 8.03 -4.06
C ARG A 115 -1.67 6.76 -4.89
N LYS A 116 -0.57 6.47 -5.59
CA LYS A 116 -0.45 5.30 -6.47
C LYS A 116 -0.74 3.98 -5.72
N GLU A 117 -0.12 3.78 -4.57
CA GLU A 117 -0.29 2.54 -3.80
C GLU A 117 -1.71 2.45 -3.21
N ILE A 118 -2.27 3.58 -2.78
CA ILE A 118 -3.65 3.63 -2.29
C ILE A 118 -4.64 3.27 -3.41
N GLU A 119 -4.44 3.81 -4.61
CA GLU A 119 -5.27 3.48 -5.78
C GLU A 119 -5.17 2.02 -6.17
N GLU A 120 -3.97 1.44 -6.15
CA GLU A 120 -3.74 0.02 -6.43
C GLU A 120 -4.48 -0.86 -5.40
N MET A 121 -4.33 -0.59 -4.10
CA MET A 121 -5.01 -1.34 -3.03
C MET A 121 -6.54 -1.20 -3.11
N LEU A 122 -7.03 0.02 -3.30
CA LEU A 122 -8.46 0.28 -3.47
C LEU A 122 -9.01 -0.44 -4.71
N THR A 123 -8.29 -0.40 -5.82
CA THR A 123 -8.70 -1.07 -7.05
C THR A 123 -8.79 -2.58 -6.86
N LEU A 124 -7.78 -3.18 -6.21
CA LEU A 124 -7.78 -4.61 -5.92
C LEU A 124 -8.98 -5.00 -5.06
N GLU A 125 -9.30 -4.22 -4.03
CA GLU A 125 -10.42 -4.49 -3.15
C GLU A 125 -11.78 -4.33 -3.86
N ILE A 126 -11.93 -3.30 -4.69
CA ILE A 126 -13.10 -3.12 -5.55
C ILE A 126 -13.24 -4.33 -6.48
N ILE A 127 -12.20 -4.72 -7.21
CA ILE A 127 -12.25 -5.86 -8.13
C ILE A 127 -12.60 -7.15 -7.39
N GLN A 128 -12.02 -7.37 -6.20
CA GLN A 128 -12.34 -8.53 -5.36
C GLN A 128 -13.84 -8.58 -5.03
N ARG A 129 -14.47 -7.43 -4.81
CA ARG A 129 -15.90 -7.37 -4.48
C ARG A 129 -16.80 -7.88 -5.62
N TYR A 130 -16.41 -7.71 -6.89
CA TYR A 130 -17.21 -8.15 -8.05
C TYR A 130 -16.77 -9.48 -8.65
N TYR A 131 -15.46 -9.74 -8.65
CA TYR A 131 -14.85 -10.86 -9.38
C TYR A 131 -14.08 -11.81 -8.46
N PHE A 132 -14.16 -11.60 -7.14
CA PHE A 132 -13.45 -12.38 -6.13
C PHE A 132 -11.94 -12.38 -6.36
N GLN A 133 -11.23 -13.27 -5.68
CA GLN A 133 -9.76 -13.38 -5.79
C GLN A 133 -9.31 -13.64 -7.24
N LYS A 134 -10.10 -14.36 -8.04
CA LYS A 134 -9.78 -14.61 -9.46
C LYS A 134 -9.64 -13.31 -10.26
N GLY A 135 -10.49 -12.32 -9.99
CA GLY A 135 -10.39 -11.01 -10.62
C GLY A 135 -9.15 -10.24 -10.20
N GLN A 136 -8.78 -10.27 -8.91
CA GLN A 136 -7.55 -9.63 -8.43
C GLN A 136 -6.32 -10.19 -9.12
N VAL A 137 -6.20 -11.51 -9.20
CA VAL A 137 -5.08 -12.17 -9.91
C VAL A 137 -5.04 -11.71 -11.37
N GLN A 138 -6.18 -11.70 -12.07
CA GLN A 138 -6.25 -11.22 -13.44
C GLN A 138 -5.80 -9.76 -13.59
N TYR A 139 -6.19 -8.88 -12.67
CA TYR A 139 -5.76 -7.48 -12.67
C TYR A 139 -4.24 -7.35 -12.45
N MET A 140 -3.68 -8.08 -11.49
CA MET A 140 -2.26 -7.99 -11.12
C MET A 140 -1.34 -8.49 -12.24
N LEU A 141 -1.74 -9.55 -12.94
CA LEU A 141 -0.93 -10.17 -14.01
C LEU A 141 -0.57 -9.20 -15.14
N LYS A 142 -1.36 -8.14 -15.38
CA LYS A 142 -1.08 -7.18 -16.46
C LYS A 142 0.21 -6.39 -16.23
N ASP A 143 0.55 -6.14 -14.95
CA ASP A 143 1.68 -5.32 -14.55
C ASP A 143 2.78 -6.08 -13.81
N ASP A 144 2.60 -7.40 -13.66
CA ASP A 144 3.50 -8.30 -12.97
C ASP A 144 4.91 -8.32 -13.61
N ILE A 145 5.91 -7.90 -12.84
CA ILE A 145 7.29 -7.76 -13.29
C ILE A 145 7.89 -9.13 -13.60
N ASP A 146 7.60 -10.14 -12.77
CA ASP A 146 8.13 -11.49 -12.93
C ASP A 146 7.61 -12.12 -14.24
N THR A 147 6.33 -11.93 -14.54
CA THR A 147 5.71 -12.36 -15.80
C THR A 147 6.35 -11.65 -16.99
N LYS A 148 6.60 -10.33 -16.89
CA LYS A 148 7.28 -9.55 -17.95
C LYS A 148 8.71 -10.05 -18.18
N VAL A 149 9.46 -10.34 -17.10
CA VAL A 149 10.82 -10.89 -17.18
C VAL A 149 10.82 -12.29 -17.77
N ALA A 150 9.89 -13.16 -17.34
CA ALA A 150 9.74 -14.51 -17.87
C ALA A 150 9.42 -14.50 -19.37
N LEU A 151 8.47 -13.67 -19.81
CA LEU A 151 8.15 -13.52 -21.24
C LEU A 151 9.34 -13.02 -22.06
N LYS A 152 10.09 -12.04 -21.54
CA LYS A 152 11.30 -11.55 -22.20
C LYS A 152 12.33 -12.66 -22.36
N LEU A 153 12.59 -13.41 -21.28
CA LEU A 153 13.57 -14.48 -21.28
C LEU A 153 13.21 -15.61 -22.25
N LEU A 154 11.94 -16.02 -22.29
CA LEU A 154 11.46 -17.08 -23.18
C LEU A 154 11.49 -16.68 -24.66
N ASN A 155 11.20 -15.41 -24.97
CA ASN A 155 11.20 -14.91 -26.35
C ASN A 155 12.62 -14.64 -26.89
N GLU A 156 13.59 -14.35 -26.02
CA GLU A 156 14.99 -14.16 -26.38
C GLU A 156 15.75 -15.50 -26.31
N GLY A 157 15.58 -16.35 -27.35
CA GLY A 157 16.12 -17.71 -27.39
C GLY A 157 17.63 -17.85 -27.11
N SER A 158 18.43 -16.79 -27.34
CA SER A 158 19.85 -16.76 -26.98
C SER A 158 20.11 -16.65 -25.47
N ASN A 159 19.26 -15.93 -24.74
CA ASN A 159 19.36 -15.80 -23.27
C ASN A 159 18.81 -17.06 -22.59
N TYR A 160 17.72 -17.62 -23.11
CA TYR A 160 17.19 -18.90 -22.63
C TYR A 160 18.19 -20.06 -22.79
N ASN A 161 18.80 -20.21 -23.97
CA ASN A 161 19.79 -21.27 -24.21
C ASN A 161 21.06 -21.11 -23.36
N LYS A 162 21.50 -19.86 -23.10
CA LYS A 162 22.61 -19.58 -22.17
C LYS A 162 22.32 -20.06 -20.75
N ILE A 163 21.10 -19.83 -20.24
CA ILE A 163 20.69 -20.32 -18.92
C ILE A 163 20.63 -21.85 -18.90
N LEU A 164 20.10 -22.46 -19.97
CA LEU A 164 20.03 -23.92 -20.10
C LEU A 164 21.37 -24.61 -20.36
N LYS A 165 22.47 -23.87 -20.53
CA LYS A 165 23.81 -24.40 -20.86
C LYS A 165 23.78 -25.38 -22.06
N LYS A 166 23.00 -25.06 -23.09
CA LYS A 166 23.01 -25.78 -24.39
C LYS A 166 23.97 -25.14 -25.37
#